data_AF-A0A074WEB4-F1
#
_entry.id   AF-A0A074WEB4-F1
#
_cell.length_a   1.000
_cell.length_b   1.000
_cell.length_c   1.000
_cell.angle_alpha   90.00
_cell.angle_beta   90.00
_cell.angle_gamma   90.00
#
_symmetry.space_group_name_H-M   'P 1'
#
loop_
_entity.id
_entity.type
_entity.pdbx_description
1 polymer ?
#
loop_
_entity_poly.entity_id
_entity_poly.type
_entity_poly.pdbx_seq_one_letter_code
_entity_poly.pdbx_strand_id
1 'polypeptide(L)'
;MMQSVMQQPPRSFRGLPIELVLEVFSYLAPDAFISFAFANYHLLVRHSLAPLLSQCTMTRLIRQAAVLSRNRSAGPTSIPSEVYLHFLRNLEPVDALNYVMANYLQLARQGIAPPLSQDTLRRLGRAVRRGPGSDFNT
;
A
#
# COMPACT_ATOMS: atom_id res chain seq x y z
N MET A 1 -38.00 13.78 -18.32
CA MET A 1 -37.41 14.29 -17.07
C MET A 1 -36.26 13.36 -16.70
N MET A 2 -35.01 13.85 -16.74
CA MET A 2 -33.84 13.05 -16.37
C MET A 2 -33.69 13.11 -14.85
N GLN A 3 -33.90 11.97 -14.18
CA GLN A 3 -33.69 11.88 -12.75
C GLN A 3 -32.18 11.83 -12.48
N SER A 4 -31.64 12.91 -11.93
CA SER A 4 -30.29 12.94 -11.36
C SER A 4 -30.29 12.08 -10.09
N VAL A 5 -29.90 10.82 -10.23
CA VAL A 5 -29.64 9.95 -9.08
C VAL A 5 -28.43 10.57 -8.36
N MET A 6 -28.66 11.20 -7.21
CA MET A 6 -27.58 11.55 -6.28
C MET A 6 -26.98 10.24 -5.75
N GLN A 7 -26.00 9.71 -6.49
CA GLN A 7 -25.17 8.61 -6.00
C GLN A 7 -24.40 9.14 -4.79
N GLN A 8 -24.79 8.70 -3.60
CA GLN A 8 -23.94 8.86 -2.42
C GLN A 8 -22.56 8.30 -2.76
N PRO A 9 -21.47 9.02 -2.45
CA PRO A 9 -20.14 8.50 -2.71
C PRO A 9 -20.01 7.14 -2.03
N PRO A 10 -19.51 6.11 -2.72
CA PRO A 10 -19.41 4.77 -2.15
C PRO A 10 -18.67 4.86 -0.82
N ARG A 11 -19.28 4.35 0.26
CA ARG A 11 -18.71 4.39 1.62
C ARG A 11 -17.43 3.56 1.78
N SER A 12 -16.93 2.98 0.70
CA SER A 12 -15.79 2.09 0.65
C SER A 12 -15.13 2.18 -0.73
N PHE A 13 -13.80 2.12 -0.77
CA PHE A 13 -13.06 1.98 -2.03
C PHE A 13 -13.25 0.60 -2.69
N ARG A 14 -14.01 -0.32 -2.07
CA ARG A 14 -14.34 -1.64 -2.60
C ARG A 14 -15.18 -1.52 -3.87
N GLY A 15 -14.54 -1.61 -5.02
CA GLY A 15 -15.20 -1.56 -6.33
C GLY A 15 -14.95 -0.29 -7.13
N LEU A 16 -14.01 0.55 -6.72
CA LEU A 16 -13.57 1.65 -7.58
C LEU A 16 -13.00 1.12 -8.89
N PRO A 17 -13.38 1.69 -10.06
CA PRO A 17 -12.71 1.47 -11.34
C PRO A 17 -11.21 1.76 -11.25
N ILE A 18 -10.42 1.06 -12.07
CA ILE A 18 -8.96 1.18 -12.05
C ILE A 18 -8.51 2.60 -12.39
N GLU A 19 -9.21 3.27 -13.30
CA GLU A 19 -8.90 4.63 -13.77
C GLU A 19 -8.96 5.63 -12.62
N LEU A 20 -9.98 5.52 -11.76
CA LEU A 20 -10.13 6.37 -10.58
C LEU A 20 -9.10 6.05 -9.49
N VAL A 21 -8.65 4.79 -9.39
CA VAL A 21 -7.55 4.43 -8.47
C VAL A 21 -6.24 5.05 -8.93
N LEU A 22 -5.95 5.00 -10.22
CA LEU A 22 -4.78 5.63 -10.83
C LEU A 22 -4.84 7.16 -10.74
N GLU A 23 -6.02 7.74 -10.93
CA GLU A 23 -6.24 9.17 -10.74
C GLU A 23 -5.93 9.59 -9.31
N VAL A 24 -6.45 8.86 -8.30
CA VAL A 24 -6.08 9.10 -6.90
C VAL A 24 -4.57 9.02 -6.69
N PHE A 25 -3.90 8.00 -7.24
CA PHE A 25 -2.44 7.84 -7.11
C PHE A 25 -1.67 9.05 -7.66
N SER A 26 -2.12 9.64 -8.76
CA SER A 26 -1.45 10.79 -9.38
C SER A 26 -1.40 12.03 -8.47
N TYR A 27 -2.32 12.14 -7.49
CA TYR A 27 -2.38 13.25 -6.55
C TYR A 27 -1.69 12.96 -5.20
N LEU A 28 -1.27 11.72 -4.95
CA LEU A 28 -0.68 11.35 -3.65
C LEU A 28 0.81 11.65 -3.62
N ALA A 29 1.23 12.30 -2.53
CA ALA A 29 2.64 12.33 -2.15
C ALA A 29 3.14 10.89 -1.85
N PRO A 30 4.45 10.59 -1.98
CA PRO A 30 4.96 9.23 -1.85
C PRO A 30 4.60 8.51 -0.53
N ASP A 31 4.62 9.22 0.60
CA ASP A 31 4.25 8.70 1.92
C ASP A 31 2.73 8.39 2.01
N ALA A 32 1.91 9.27 1.45
CA ALA A 32 0.46 9.11 1.35
C ALA A 32 0.09 7.97 0.39
N PHE A 33 0.83 7.81 -0.71
CA PHE A 33 0.72 6.69 -1.64
C PHE A 33 0.97 5.37 -0.92
N ILE A 34 2.08 5.26 -0.18
CA ILE A 34 2.41 4.05 0.58
C ILE A 34 1.33 3.74 1.63
N SER A 35 0.91 4.75 2.40
CA SER A 35 -0.19 4.63 3.38
C SER A 35 -1.45 4.08 2.75
N PHE A 36 -1.89 4.71 1.66
CA PHE A 36 -3.10 4.37 0.94
C PHE A 36 -3.03 2.95 0.39
N ALA A 37 -1.88 2.58 -0.20
CA ALA A 37 -1.71 1.29 -0.83
C ALA A 37 -1.72 0.14 0.18
N PHE A 38 -1.08 0.30 1.34
CA PHE A 38 -1.19 -0.69 2.41
C PHE A 38 -2.60 -0.79 3.00
N ALA A 39 -3.29 0.34 3.17
CA ALA A 39 -4.66 0.38 3.69
C ALA A 39 -5.66 -0.29 2.73
N ASN A 40 -5.42 -0.16 1.42
CA ASN A 40 -6.31 -0.61 0.35
C ASN A 40 -5.70 -1.76 -0.49
N TYR A 41 -4.75 -2.52 0.05
CA TYR A 41 -4.03 -3.56 -0.71
C TYR A 41 -4.96 -4.55 -1.43
N HIS A 42 -6.09 -4.92 -0.83
CA HIS A 42 -7.12 -5.75 -1.45
C HIS A 42 -7.65 -5.18 -2.78
N LEU A 43 -7.89 -3.87 -2.85
CA LEU A 43 -8.32 -3.17 -4.05
C LEU A 43 -7.22 -3.20 -5.13
N LEU A 44 -5.97 -3.01 -4.72
CA LEU A 44 -4.85 -2.95 -5.64
C LEU A 44 -4.54 -4.31 -6.25
N VAL A 45 -4.61 -5.39 -5.45
CA VAL A 45 -4.48 -6.75 -5.95
C VAL A 45 -5.57 -7.08 -6.97
N ARG A 46 -6.81 -6.64 -6.73
CA ARG A 46 -7.94 -6.88 -7.66
C ARG A 46 -7.68 -6.26 -9.04
N HIS A 47 -7.03 -5.10 -9.09
CA HIS A 47 -6.69 -4.39 -10.32
C HIS A 47 -5.28 -4.69 -10.84
N SER A 48 -4.61 -5.70 -10.30
CA SER A 48 -3.21 -6.03 -10.63
C SER A 48 -2.23 -4.86 -10.41
N LEU A 49 -2.59 -3.92 -9.54
CA LEU A 49 -1.79 -2.75 -9.15
C LEU A 49 -0.84 -3.03 -7.97
N ALA A 50 -0.96 -4.21 -7.33
CA ALA A 50 -0.07 -4.63 -6.26
C ALA A 50 0.29 -6.12 -6.43
N PRO A 51 1.52 -6.51 -6.04
CA PRO A 51 1.93 -7.90 -6.11
C PRO A 51 1.13 -8.77 -5.13
N LEU A 52 0.97 -10.04 -5.47
CA LEU A 52 0.49 -11.05 -4.54
C LEU A 52 1.58 -11.35 -3.50
N LEU A 53 1.32 -10.94 -2.26
CA LEU A 53 2.19 -11.27 -1.14
C LEU A 53 2.02 -12.73 -0.72
N SER A 54 3.16 -13.42 -0.58
CA SER A 54 3.21 -14.72 0.09
C SER A 54 3.08 -14.58 1.61
N GLN A 55 2.65 -15.64 2.28
CA GLN A 55 2.56 -15.69 3.75
C GLN A 55 3.92 -15.43 4.43
N CYS A 56 5.02 -15.87 3.79
CA CYS A 56 6.38 -15.58 4.25
C CYS A 56 6.69 -14.07 4.21
N THR A 57 6.37 -13.42 3.08
CA THR A 57 6.56 -11.96 2.92
C THR A 57 5.71 -11.17 3.91
N MET A 58 4.47 -11.60 4.14
CA MET A 58 3.58 -11.02 5.15
C MET A 58 4.19 -11.12 6.56
N THR A 59 4.71 -12.29 6.92
CA THR A 59 5.35 -12.52 8.23
C THR A 59 6.58 -11.63 8.41
N ARG A 60 7.38 -11.48 7.34
CA ARG A 60 8.54 -10.58 7.32
C ARG A 60 8.12 -9.12 7.54
N LEU A 61 7.09 -8.65 6.84
CA LEU A 61 6.56 -7.28 7.01
C LEU A 61 6.08 -7.02 8.44
N ILE A 62 5.35 -7.97 9.05
CA ILE A 62 4.89 -7.86 10.45
C ILE A 62 6.10 -7.72 11.39
N ARG A 63 7.13 -8.55 11.23
CA ARG A 63 8.34 -8.49 12.05
C ARG A 63 9.05 -7.15 11.89
N GLN A 64 9.18 -6.64 10.66
CA GLN A 64 9.81 -5.34 10.38
C GLN A 64 9.03 -4.17 11.01
N ALA A 65 7.69 -4.16 10.91
CA ALA A 65 6.84 -3.15 11.55
C ALA A 65 6.99 -3.16 13.09
N ALA A 66 7.12 -4.34 13.70
CA ALA A 66 7.35 -4.47 15.14
C ALA A 66 8.75 -4.02 15.58
N VAL A 67 9.76 -4.11 14.71
CA VAL A 67 11.12 -3.59 14.97
C VAL A 67 11.13 -2.06 14.96
N LEU A 68 10.48 -1.42 13.99
CA LEU A 68 10.36 0.05 13.92
C LEU A 68 9.63 0.65 15.13
N SER A 69 8.64 -0.07 15.65
CA SER A 69 7.92 0.35 16.86
C SER A 69 8.83 0.33 18.10
N ARG A 70 9.87 -0.50 18.12
CA ARG A 70 10.82 -0.62 19.23
C ARG A 70 12.07 0.26 19.07
N ASN A 71 12.61 0.37 17.87
CA ASN A 71 13.84 1.13 17.58
C ASN A 71 13.56 2.17 16.49
N ARG A 72 13.35 3.43 16.91
CA ARG A 72 13.21 4.59 16.00
C ARG A 72 14.55 5.16 15.52
N SER A 73 15.68 4.65 16.00
CA SER A 73 16.99 5.15 15.57
C SER A 73 17.27 4.73 14.13
N ALA A 74 17.31 5.71 13.22
CA ALA A 74 17.83 5.54 11.88
C ALA A 74 19.31 5.11 11.99
N GLY A 75 19.61 3.86 11.65
CA GLY A 75 20.99 3.46 11.40
C GLY A 75 21.52 4.23 10.18
N PRO A 76 22.84 4.43 10.06
CA PRO A 76 23.41 5.15 8.93
C PRO A 76 23.00 4.48 7.62
N THR A 77 22.23 5.19 6.80
CA THR A 77 21.81 4.72 5.49
C THR A 77 22.73 5.34 4.44
N SER A 78 23.32 4.49 3.57
CA SER A 78 24.26 4.95 2.53
C SER A 78 23.63 5.79 1.42
N ILE A 79 22.31 5.74 1.28
CA ILE A 79 21.57 6.42 0.20
C ILE A 79 20.68 7.50 0.83
N PRO A 80 20.74 8.76 0.38
CA PRO A 80 19.88 9.85 0.86
C PRO A 80 18.39 9.57 0.57
N SER A 81 17.51 10.07 1.44
CA SER A 81 16.06 9.87 1.33
C SER A 81 15.48 10.41 0.01
N GLU A 82 16.07 11.48 -0.51
CA GLU A 82 15.72 12.16 -1.75
C GLU A 82 15.88 11.22 -2.96
N VAL A 83 16.90 10.36 -2.94
CA VAL A 83 17.16 9.40 -4.00
C VAL A 83 16.09 8.30 -4.02
N TYR A 84 15.67 7.83 -2.84
CA TYR A 84 14.57 6.89 -2.73
C TYR A 84 13.23 7.50 -3.18
N LEU A 85 12.96 8.75 -2.82
CA LEU A 85 11.77 9.47 -3.29
C LEU A 85 11.81 9.67 -4.81
N HIS A 86 12.99 9.94 -5.38
CA HIS A 86 13.16 10.03 -6.82
C HIS A 86 12.87 8.69 -7.51
N PHE A 87 13.33 7.56 -6.97
CA PHE A 87 12.96 6.25 -7.49
C PHE A 87 11.44 6.04 -7.42
N LEU A 88 10.83 6.25 -6.26
CA LEU A 88 9.39 6.04 -6.07
C LEU A 88 8.53 6.90 -7.01
N ARG A 89 8.96 8.12 -7.35
CA ARG A 89 8.23 9.02 -8.25
C ARG A 89 8.31 8.61 -9.73
N ASN A 90 9.36 7.89 -10.12
CA ASN A 90 9.59 7.50 -11.51
C ASN A 90 9.19 6.05 -11.81
N LEU A 91 8.84 5.27 -10.79
CA LEU A 91 8.34 3.91 -10.97
C LEU A 91 6.84 3.92 -11.31
N GLU A 92 6.41 2.97 -12.14
CA GLU A 92 4.99 2.69 -12.28
C GLU A 92 4.40 2.26 -10.93
N PRO A 93 3.10 2.49 -10.68
CA PRO A 93 2.49 2.22 -9.37
C PRO A 93 2.71 0.80 -8.84
N VAL A 94 2.70 -0.19 -9.74
CA VAL A 94 2.97 -1.61 -9.42
C VAL A 94 4.40 -1.80 -8.94
N ASP A 95 5.36 -1.25 -9.66
CA ASP A 95 6.78 -1.38 -9.36
C ASP A 95 7.16 -0.61 -8.09
N ALA A 96 6.58 0.57 -7.90
CA ALA A 96 6.70 1.33 -6.66
C ALA A 96 6.22 0.48 -5.47
N LEU A 97 5.10 -0.23 -5.61
CA LEU A 97 4.59 -1.10 -4.54
C LEU A 97 5.44 -2.33 -4.29
N ASN A 98 5.92 -2.99 -5.34
CA ASN A 98 6.89 -4.07 -5.24
C ASN A 98 8.13 -3.63 -4.46
N TYR A 99 8.68 -2.48 -4.84
CA TYR A 99 9.85 -1.90 -4.22
C TYR A 99 9.62 -1.56 -2.74
N VAL A 100 8.49 -0.94 -2.42
CA VAL A 100 8.11 -0.59 -1.04
C VAL A 100 7.97 -1.84 -0.18
N MET A 101 7.28 -2.88 -0.68
CA MET A 101 7.09 -4.14 0.05
C MET A 101 8.41 -4.86 0.32
N ALA A 102 9.33 -4.84 -0.66
CA ALA A 102 10.64 -5.46 -0.51
C ALA A 102 11.53 -4.71 0.48
N ASN A 103 11.43 -3.38 0.53
CA ASN A 103 12.36 -2.49 1.25
C ASN A 103 11.72 -1.75 2.44
N TYR A 104 10.53 -2.17 2.90
CA TYR A 104 9.71 -1.44 3.87
C TYR A 104 10.48 -0.99 5.13
N LEU A 105 11.30 -1.87 5.72
CA LEU A 105 12.10 -1.52 6.92
C LEU A 105 13.04 -0.34 6.68
N GLN A 106 13.70 -0.30 5.51
CA GLN A 106 14.65 0.73 5.17
C GLN A 106 13.94 2.06 4.89
N LEU A 107 12.88 2.01 4.09
CA LEU A 107 12.08 3.19 3.77
C LEU A 107 11.44 3.80 5.02
N ALA A 108 11.01 2.97 5.97
CA ALA A 108 10.43 3.47 7.22
C ALA A 108 11.46 4.08 8.15
N ARG A 109 12.70 3.55 8.18
CA ARG A 109 13.81 4.17 8.93
C ARG A 109 14.18 5.55 8.41
N GLN A 110 13.99 5.78 7.12
CA GLN A 110 14.23 7.08 6.49
C GLN A 110 13.03 8.03 6.56
N GLY A 111 11.94 7.65 7.22
CA GLY A 111 10.73 8.46 7.28
C GLY A 111 9.93 8.53 5.98
N ILE A 112 10.26 7.69 4.99
CA ILE A 112 9.58 7.63 3.69
C ILE A 112 8.33 6.74 3.79
N ALA A 113 8.49 5.54 4.33
CA ALA A 113 7.36 4.64 4.55
C ALA A 113 6.73 4.91 5.92
N PRO A 114 5.40 5.16 5.97
CA PRO A 114 4.67 5.37 7.21
C PRO A 114 4.66 4.09 8.07
N PRO A 115 4.63 4.22 9.41
CA PRO A 115 4.50 3.06 10.29
C PRO A 115 3.16 2.36 10.07
N LEU A 116 3.20 1.05 9.84
CA LEU A 116 1.99 0.25 9.68
C LEU A 116 1.26 0.03 10.99
N SER A 117 0.01 0.52 11.07
CA SER A 117 -0.88 0.26 12.20
C SER A 117 -1.24 -1.23 12.31
N GLN A 118 -1.63 -1.67 13.51
CA GLN A 118 -2.13 -3.04 13.70
C GLN A 118 -3.36 -3.33 12.83
N ASP A 119 -4.24 -2.35 12.62
CA ASP A 119 -5.39 -2.49 11.74
C ASP A 119 -4.99 -2.73 10.28
N THR A 120 -4.02 -1.97 9.79
CA THR A 120 -3.48 -2.13 8.44
C THR A 120 -2.87 -3.52 8.27
N LEU A 121 -2.08 -3.99 9.24
CA LEU A 121 -1.49 -5.34 9.23
C LEU A 121 -2.56 -6.44 9.26
N ARG A 122 -3.63 -6.27 10.06
CA ARG A 122 -4.75 -7.21 10.11
C ARG A 122 -5.50 -7.27 8.77
N ARG A 123 -5.71 -6.13 8.11
CA ARG A 123 -6.35 -6.06 6.78
C ARG A 123 -5.48 -6.72 5.72
N LEU A 124 -4.18 -6.41 5.70
CA LEU A 124 -3.21 -7.02 4.79
C LEU A 124 -3.16 -8.54 4.97
N GLY A 125 -3.08 -9.03 6.21
CA GLY A 125 -3.07 -10.47 6.49
C GLY A 125 -4.37 -11.19 6.09
N ARG A 126 -5.52 -10.52 6.18
CA ARG A 126 -6.79 -11.07 5.67
C ARG A 126 -6.79 -11.16 4.14
N ALA A 127 -6.28 -10.14 3.45
CA ALA A 127 -6.20 -10.13 2.00
C ALA A 127 -5.25 -11.22 1.47
N VAL A 128 -4.09 -11.39 2.11
CA VAL A 128 -3.13 -12.46 1.76
C VAL A 128 -3.74 -13.85 1.91
N ARG A 129 -4.50 -14.11 3.00
CA ARG A 129 -5.16 -15.40 3.21
C ARG A 129 -6.31 -15.69 2.24
N ARG A 130 -6.99 -14.64 1.76
CA ARG A 130 -8.15 -14.78 0.86
C ARG A 130 -7.75 -15.02 -0.59
N GLY A 131 -6.60 -14.52 -1.02
CA GLY A 131 -6.18 -14.55 -2.42
C GLY A 131 -7.06 -13.68 -3.33
N PRO A 132 -6.66 -13.45 -4.60
CA PRO A 132 -7.32 -12.54 -5.54
C PRO A 132 -8.70 -13.03 -6.08
N GLY A 133 -9.32 -14.05 -5.49
CA GLY A 133 -10.53 -14.69 -6.03
C GLY A 133 -11.72 -14.82 -5.07
N SER A 134 -11.62 -14.39 -3.81
CA SER A 134 -12.66 -14.67 -2.80
C SER A 134 -13.91 -13.80 -2.89
N ASP A 135 -13.88 -12.72 -3.68
CA ASP A 135 -14.93 -11.68 -3.67
C ASP A 135 -16.00 -11.90 -4.77
N PHE A 136 -16.00 -13.06 -5.44
CA PHE A 136 -16.99 -13.43 -6.48
C PHE A 136 -18.26 -14.10 -5.96
N ASN A 137 -18.40 -14.32 -4.64
CA ASN A 137 -19.58 -14.97 -4.05
C ASN A 137 -20.16 -14.14 -2.90
N THR A 138 -20.93 -13.10 -3.24
CA THR A 138 -22.15 -12.65 -2.53
C THR A 138 -22.81 -11.53 -3.34
#